data_AF-A0A2N1FBY4-F1
#
_entry.id   AF-A0A2N1FBY4-F1
#
_cell.length_a   1.000
_cell.length_b   1.000
_cell.length_c   1.000
_cell.angle_alpha   90.00
_cell.angle_beta   90.00
_cell.angle_gamma   90.00
#
_symmetry.space_group_name_H-M   'P 1'
#
loop_
_entity.id
_entity.type
_entity.pdbx_description
1 polymer ?
#
loop_
_entity_poly.entity_id
_entity_poly.type
_entity_poly.pdbx_seq_one_letter_code
_entity_poly.pdbx_strand_id
1 'polypeptide(L)'
;MNLPEINDRLKDIIDFCSNGNVSDFSKKLKGISQQKLNRLFNLDSRTKKYPTISQDIITEVLSEIPEINPTWFLLGKGEMLNNINLPESSEIKFENISDDELSLYIINNKERLLKNKALSVFIEKRATEIAIKMLKSDID
;
A
#
# COMPACT_ATOMS: atom_id res chain seq x y z
N MET A 1 25.72 22.81 -2.47
CA MET A 1 25.25 22.29 -1.17
C MET A 1 24.30 21.17 -1.47
N ASN A 2 24.51 19.99 -0.86
CA ASN A 2 23.62 18.86 -1.05
C ASN A 2 22.48 18.94 -0.03
N LEU A 3 21.30 18.46 -0.41
CA LEU A 3 20.15 18.36 0.48
C LEU A 3 20.50 17.44 1.67
N PRO A 4 20.03 17.70 2.90
CA PRO A 4 20.23 16.78 4.01
C PRO A 4 19.65 15.41 3.66
N GLU A 5 20.33 14.33 4.04
CA GLU A 5 20.01 12.98 3.55
C GLU A 5 18.56 12.56 3.83
N ILE A 6 18.01 12.91 5.00
CA ILE A 6 16.61 12.59 5.33
C ILE A 6 15.61 13.39 4.49
N ASN A 7 15.96 14.63 4.12
CA ASN A 7 15.13 15.43 3.22
C ASN A 7 15.21 14.85 1.80
N ASP A 8 16.36 14.33 1.39
CA ASP A 8 16.55 13.66 0.10
C ASP A 8 15.71 12.38 0.00
N ARG A 9 15.74 11.53 1.03
CA ARG A 9 14.88 10.34 1.11
C ARG A 9 13.39 10.68 1.12
N LEU A 10 12.99 11.79 1.77
CA LEU A 10 11.60 12.26 1.67
C LEU A 10 11.24 12.64 0.22
N LYS A 11 12.18 13.19 -0.54
CA LYS A 11 11.98 13.53 -1.95
C LYS A 11 11.80 12.27 -2.80
N ASP A 12 12.58 11.22 -2.55
CA ASP A 12 12.40 9.92 -3.21
C ASP A 12 11.01 9.33 -2.94
N ILE A 13 10.50 9.46 -1.70
CA ILE A 13 9.14 9.04 -1.34
C ILE A 13 8.08 9.86 -2.10
N ILE A 14 8.28 11.17 -2.25
CA ILE A 14 7.37 12.03 -3.02
C ILE A 14 7.38 11.63 -4.50
N ASP A 15 8.56 11.33 -5.06
CA ASP A 15 8.72 10.87 -6.43
C ASP A 15 8.02 9.54 -6.66
N PHE A 16 8.23 8.56 -5.76
CA PHE A 16 7.55 7.26 -5.81
C PHE A 16 6.02 7.38 -5.72
N CYS A 17 5.51 8.16 -4.76
CA CYS A 17 4.08 8.20 -4.48
C CYS A 17 3.28 9.13 -5.39
N SER A 18 3.92 10.16 -5.95
CA SER A 18 3.25 11.29 -6.62
C SER A 18 4.03 11.86 -7.80
N ASN A 19 5.03 11.15 -8.32
CA ASN A 19 5.85 11.56 -9.46
C ASN A 19 6.42 12.99 -9.31
N GLY A 20 6.85 13.32 -8.09
CA GLY A 20 7.45 14.61 -7.73
C GLY A 20 6.45 15.71 -7.38
N ASN A 21 5.14 15.45 -7.51
CA ASN A 21 4.13 16.45 -7.17
C ASN A 21 3.91 16.53 -5.65
N VAL A 22 4.56 17.52 -5.03
CA VAL A 22 4.44 17.81 -3.60
C VAL A 22 3.00 18.16 -3.18
N SER A 23 2.22 18.77 -4.06
CA SER A 23 0.82 19.09 -3.77
C SER A 23 -0.01 17.82 -3.62
N ASP A 24 0.12 16.89 -4.57
CA ASP A 24 -0.58 15.62 -4.52
C ASP A 24 -0.10 14.74 -3.37
N PHE A 25 1.21 14.74 -3.09
CA PHE A 25 1.75 14.06 -1.93
C PHE A 25 1.18 14.60 -0.61
N SER A 26 1.07 15.92 -0.46
CA SER A 26 0.53 16.54 0.76
C SER A 26 -0.90 16.11 1.07
N LYS A 27 -1.71 15.80 0.05
CA LYS A 27 -3.09 15.32 0.23
C LYS A 27 -3.17 13.92 0.83
N LYS A 28 -2.07 13.14 0.76
CA LYS A 28 -1.98 11.80 1.36
C LYS A 28 -1.68 11.85 2.85
N LEU A 29 -1.18 12.99 3.36
CA LEU A 29 -0.79 13.17 4.75
C LEU A 29 -1.86 13.96 5.51
N LYS A 30 -2.19 13.56 6.74
CA LYS A 30 -3.13 14.31 7.60
C LYS A 30 -2.42 15.50 8.23
N GLY A 31 -2.97 16.70 8.01
CA GLY A 31 -2.52 17.92 8.67
C GLY A 31 -1.18 18.49 8.22
N ILE A 32 -0.54 17.90 7.20
CA ILE A 32 0.72 18.40 6.63
C ILE A 32 0.44 19.20 5.35
N SER A 33 0.74 20.50 5.36
CA SER A 33 0.55 21.36 4.19
C SER A 33 1.68 21.22 3.17
N GLN A 34 1.35 21.43 1.89
CA GLN A 34 2.33 21.51 0.79
C GLN A 34 3.44 22.54 1.09
N GLN A 35 3.08 23.69 1.68
CA GLN A 35 4.04 24.74 2.03
C GLN A 35 5.07 24.26 3.05
N LYS A 36 4.63 23.49 4.05
CA LYS A 36 5.51 22.91 5.08
C LYS A 36 6.52 21.96 4.46
N LEU A 37 6.07 21.10 3.54
CA LEU A 37 6.95 20.17 2.81
C LEU A 37 7.93 20.91 1.89
N ASN A 38 7.45 21.86 1.08
CA ASN A 38 8.30 22.62 0.16
C ASN A 38 9.48 23.32 0.85
N ARG A 39 9.29 23.77 2.10
CA ARG A 39 10.37 24.40 2.87
C ARG A 39 11.54 23.46 3.14
N LEU A 40 11.33 22.15 3.20
CA LEU A 40 12.39 21.16 3.44
C LEU A 40 13.37 21.06 2.26
N PHE A 41 12.96 21.48 1.07
CA PHE A 41 13.76 21.40 -0.16
C PHE A 41 14.41 22.73 -0.54
N ASN A 42 14.25 23.77 0.28
CA ASN A 42 14.77 25.11 0.02
C ASN A 42 15.60 25.61 1.20
N LEU A 43 16.64 26.40 0.92
CA LEU A 43 17.42 27.05 1.96
C LEU A 43 16.59 28.09 2.69
N ASP A 44 16.63 28.06 4.01
CA ASP A 44 16.10 29.14 4.82
C ASP A 44 16.91 30.41 4.58
N SER A 45 16.23 31.51 4.24
CA SER A 45 16.86 32.74 3.79
C SER A 45 17.75 33.40 4.84
N ARG A 46 17.46 33.17 6.13
CA ARG A 46 18.14 33.76 7.29
C ARG A 46 19.35 32.95 7.70
N THR A 47 19.21 31.62 7.75
CA THR A 47 20.26 30.72 8.26
C THR A 47 21.13 30.12 7.15
N LYS A 48 20.69 30.20 5.89
CA LYS A 48 21.32 29.53 4.74
C LYS A 48 21.48 28.01 4.96
N LYS A 49 20.55 27.41 5.71
CA LYS A 49 20.48 25.98 5.98
C LYS A 49 19.13 25.44 5.55
N TYR A 50 19.08 24.14 5.22
CA TYR A 50 17.82 23.46 5.01
C TYR A 50 17.13 23.22 6.37
N PRO A 51 15.81 23.44 6.47
CA PRO A 51 15.06 23.06 7.65
C PRO A 51 15.12 21.55 7.89
N THR A 52 15.20 21.16 9.17
CA THR A 52 15.11 19.76 9.59
C THR A 52 13.67 19.28 9.44
N ILE A 53 13.49 18.07 8.93
CA ILE A 53 12.19 17.39 8.94
C ILE A 53 11.69 17.23 10.38
N SER A 54 10.42 17.57 10.61
CA SER A 54 9.80 17.48 11.92
C SER A 54 9.22 16.09 12.19
N GLN A 55 9.13 15.71 13.46
CA GLN A 55 8.65 14.38 13.87
C GLN A 55 7.24 14.08 13.39
N ASP A 56 6.35 15.07 13.31
CA ASP A 56 4.99 14.91 12.81
C ASP A 56 4.96 14.52 11.33
N ILE A 57 5.84 15.08 10.50
CA ILE A 57 5.97 14.69 9.08
C ILE A 57 6.46 13.24 9.00
N ILE A 58 7.45 12.87 9.81
CA ILE A 58 7.97 11.49 9.85
C ILE A 58 6.86 10.51 10.22
N THR A 59 6.14 10.79 11.31
CA THR A 59 5.06 9.95 11.80
C THR A 59 3.96 9.80 10.74
N GLU A 60 3.56 10.90 10.10
CA GLU A 60 2.49 10.87 9.12
C GLU A 60 2.89 10.11 7.85
N VAL A 61 4.13 10.29 7.37
CA VAL A 61 4.66 9.53 6.22
C VAL A 61 4.68 8.02 6.52
N LEU A 62 5.17 7.61 7.69
CA LEU A 62 5.26 6.20 8.05
C LEU A 62 3.89 5.57 8.38
N SER A 63 2.92 6.38 8.80
CA SER A 63 1.55 5.94 9.09
C SER A 63 0.73 5.77 7.81
N GLU A 64 0.76 6.76 6.91
CA GLU A 64 -0.07 6.76 5.70
C GLU A 64 0.56 5.99 4.53
N ILE A 65 1.86 5.66 4.62
CA ILE A 65 2.61 4.96 3.57
C ILE A 65 3.37 3.77 4.21
N PRO A 66 2.66 2.72 4.66
CA PRO A 66 3.26 1.58 5.38
C PRO A 66 4.24 0.76 4.52
N GLU A 67 4.24 0.96 3.19
CA GLU A 67 5.21 0.36 2.28
C GLU A 67 6.62 0.91 2.49
N ILE A 68 6.79 2.08 3.09
CA ILE A 68 8.11 2.67 3.35
C ILE A 68 8.78 1.97 4.54
N ASN A 69 10.04 1.58 4.33
CA ASN A 69 10.89 1.04 5.39
C ASN A 69 11.34 2.16 6.35
N PRO A 70 10.94 2.12 7.64
CA PRO A 70 11.33 3.14 8.61
C PRO A 70 12.86 3.21 8.80
N THR A 71 13.55 2.08 8.72
CA THR A 71 15.00 1.99 8.88
C THR A 71 15.71 2.70 7.73
N TRP A 72 15.22 2.51 6.50
CA TRP A 72 15.74 3.23 5.35
C TRP A 72 15.42 4.71 5.45
N PHE A 73 14.18 5.09 5.76
CA PHE A 73 13.80 6.50 5.79
C PHE A 73 14.59 7.30 6.85
N LEU A 74 14.73 6.74 8.06
CA LEU A 74 15.39 7.42 9.16
C LEU A 74 16.92 7.34 9.07
N LEU A 75 17.48 6.19 8.70
CA LEU A 75 18.91 5.90 8.83
C LEU A 75 19.62 5.68 7.48
N GLY A 76 18.90 5.63 6.37
CA GLY A 76 19.46 5.34 5.04
C GLY A 76 19.94 3.89 4.87
N LYS A 77 19.47 2.95 5.71
CA LYS A 77 19.91 1.55 5.69
C LYS A 77 18.84 0.62 5.10
N GLY A 78 19.25 -0.21 4.15
CA GLY A 78 18.38 -1.18 3.46
C GLY A 78 17.74 -0.57 2.22
N GLU A 79 16.62 -1.15 1.79
CA GLU A 79 15.83 -0.67 0.66
C GLU A 79 14.74 0.31 1.13
N MET A 80 14.34 1.21 0.23
CA MET A 80 13.30 2.23 0.47
C MET A 80 11.97 1.63 0.86
N LEU A 81 11.55 0.65 0.08
CA LEU A 81 10.34 -0.08 0.37
C LEU A 81 10.70 -1.15 1.39
N ASN A 82 9.81 -1.38 2.34
CA ASN A 82 9.77 -2.68 2.96
C ASN A 82 9.72 -3.68 1.82
N ASN A 83 10.56 -4.71 1.89
CA ASN A 83 10.16 -5.97 1.30
C ASN A 83 8.89 -6.32 2.07
N ILE A 84 7.76 -5.83 1.57
CA ILE A 84 6.53 -6.56 1.71
C ILE A 84 6.95 -7.86 1.03
N ASN A 85 7.36 -8.81 1.88
CA ASN A 85 6.83 -10.12 1.71
C ASN A 85 5.30 -9.89 1.63
N LEU A 86 4.79 -9.48 0.45
CA LEU A 86 3.83 -10.33 -0.25
C LEU A 86 4.41 -11.67 0.09
N PRO A 87 3.79 -12.43 1.04
CA PRO A 87 4.35 -13.71 1.44
C PRO A 87 4.90 -14.24 0.17
N GLU A 88 6.23 -14.52 0.15
CA GLU A 88 6.87 -15.06 -1.05
C GLU A 88 5.81 -15.93 -1.68
N SER A 89 5.69 -15.98 -2.98
CA SER A 89 5.05 -17.15 -3.51
C SER A 89 5.83 -18.41 -3.02
N SER A 90 5.88 -18.80 -1.72
CA SER A 90 4.93 -19.78 -1.22
C SER A 90 3.71 -19.61 -2.07
N GLU A 91 3.80 -20.30 -3.21
CA GLU A 91 2.65 -20.77 -3.92
C GLU A 91 1.63 -21.01 -2.81
N ILE A 92 0.63 -20.13 -2.68
CA ILE A 92 -0.59 -20.54 -2.03
C ILE A 92 -1.04 -21.58 -3.05
N LYS A 93 -0.51 -22.79 -2.87
CA LYS A 93 -1.01 -23.97 -3.49
C LYS A 93 -2.39 -24.02 -2.88
N PHE A 94 -3.36 -23.50 -3.61
CA PHE A 94 -4.78 -23.67 -3.31
C PHE A 94 -5.10 -25.15 -3.03
N GLU A 95 -4.21 -26.03 -3.47
CA GLU A 95 -4.07 -27.46 -3.19
C GLU A 95 -4.08 -27.84 -1.69
N ASN A 96 -3.78 -26.94 -0.73
CA ASN A 96 -3.67 -27.28 0.70
C ASN A 96 -4.51 -26.44 1.67
N ILE A 97 -5.39 -25.55 1.19
CA ILE A 97 -6.34 -24.87 2.09
C ILE A 97 -7.47 -25.85 2.41
N SER A 98 -7.73 -26.07 3.71
CA SER A 98 -8.89 -26.88 4.12
C SER A 98 -10.21 -26.16 3.78
N ASP A 99 -11.28 -26.92 3.55
CA ASP A 99 -12.60 -26.36 3.26
C ASP A 99 -13.09 -25.40 4.35
N ASP A 100 -12.71 -25.66 5.60
CA ASP A 100 -13.03 -24.82 6.76
C ASP A 100 -12.28 -23.48 6.73
N GLU A 101 -10.98 -23.49 6.44
CA GLU A 101 -10.18 -22.27 6.30
C GLU A 101 -10.64 -21.43 5.12
N LEU A 102 -10.99 -22.07 4.00
CA LEU A 102 -11.54 -21.39 2.83
C LEU A 102 -12.89 -20.74 3.18
N SER A 103 -13.77 -21.47 3.86
CA SER A 103 -15.07 -20.98 4.31
C SER A 103 -14.92 -19.77 5.23
N LEU A 104 -14.01 -19.85 6.21
CA LEU A 104 -13.73 -18.76 7.13
C LEU A 104 -13.18 -17.52 6.42
N TYR A 105 -12.25 -17.71 5.47
CA TYR A 105 -11.71 -16.64 4.66
C TYR A 105 -12.80 -15.94 3.84
N ILE A 106 -13.67 -16.71 3.19
CA ILE A 106 -14.78 -16.19 2.38
C ILE A 106 -15.75 -15.39 3.26
N ILE A 107 -16.12 -15.92 4.44
CA ILE A 107 -17.01 -15.24 5.39
C ILE A 107 -16.41 -13.89 5.81
N ASN A 108 -15.14 -13.88 6.22
CA ASN A 108 -14.47 -12.68 6.71
C ASN A 108 -14.24 -11.62 5.62
N ASN A 109 -14.22 -12.02 4.34
CA ASN A 109 -13.92 -11.14 3.22
C ASN A 109 -15.10 -10.93 2.26
N LYS A 110 -16.31 -11.39 2.61
CA LYS A 110 -17.49 -11.44 1.74
C LYS A 110 -17.75 -10.15 0.97
N GLU A 111 -17.76 -9.01 1.66
CA GLU A 111 -18.01 -7.70 1.07
C GLU A 111 -17.01 -7.32 -0.02
N ARG A 112 -15.71 -7.62 0.21
CA ARG A 112 -14.65 -7.34 -0.76
C ARG A 112 -14.73 -8.28 -1.95
N LEU A 113 -15.01 -9.57 -1.70
CA LEU A 113 -15.09 -10.58 -2.73
C LEU A 113 -16.27 -10.33 -3.68
N LEU A 114 -17.43 -9.93 -3.14
CA LEU A 114 -18.64 -9.61 -3.93
C LEU A 114 -18.50 -8.34 -4.76
N LYS A 115 -17.70 -7.36 -4.31
CA LYS A 115 -17.40 -6.14 -5.08
C LYS A 115 -16.44 -6.38 -6.25
N ASN A 116 -15.75 -7.53 -6.27
CA ASN A 116 -14.87 -7.87 -7.37
C ASN A 116 -15.67 -8.41 -8.56
N LYS A 117 -15.79 -7.59 -9.61
CA LYS A 117 -16.54 -7.90 -10.83
C LYS A 117 -16.08 -9.19 -11.54
N ALA A 118 -14.80 -9.55 -11.46
CA ALA A 118 -14.30 -10.78 -12.08
C ALA A 118 -14.68 -12.02 -11.24
N LEU A 119 -14.57 -11.92 -9.91
CA LEU A 119 -14.96 -13.00 -9.00
C LEU A 119 -16.47 -13.23 -9.01
N SER A 120 -17.29 -12.18 -9.06
CA SER A 120 -18.75 -12.32 -9.13
C SER A 120 -19.18 -13.11 -10.39
N VAL A 121 -18.64 -12.75 -11.56
CA VAL A 121 -18.90 -13.45 -12.82
C VAL A 121 -18.45 -14.91 -12.76
N PHE A 122 -17.30 -15.18 -12.15
CA PHE A 122 -16.81 -16.55 -11.98
C PHE A 122 -17.71 -17.38 -11.05
N ILE A 123 -18.12 -16.82 -9.91
CA ILE A 123 -19.01 -17.47 -8.94
C ILE A 123 -20.35 -17.80 -9.59
N GLU A 124 -20.96 -16.85 -10.30
CA GLU A 124 -22.24 -17.04 -11.00
C GLU A 124 -22.16 -18.17 -12.04
N LYS A 125 -21.08 -18.18 -12.84
CA LYS A 125 -20.85 -19.25 -13.82
C LYS A 125 -20.75 -20.62 -13.15
N ARG A 126 -19.95 -20.73 -12.08
CA ARG A 126 -19.77 -22.00 -11.34
C ARG A 126 -21.06 -22.48 -10.67
N ALA A 127 -21.81 -21.57 -10.05
CA ALA A 127 -23.11 -21.88 -9.45
C ALA A 127 -24.08 -22.45 -10.49
N THR A 128 -24.09 -21.87 -11.69
CA THR A 128 -24.92 -22.33 -12.82
C THR A 128 -24.50 -23.72 -13.30
N GLU A 129 -23.18 -23.98 -13.43
CA GLU A 129 -22.66 -25.31 -13.79
C GLU A 129 -23.08 -26.40 -12.79
N ILE A 130 -23.03 -26.09 -11.48
CA ILE A 130 -23.44 -27.00 -10.41
C ILE A 130 -24.95 -27.25 -10.47
N ALA A 131 -25.75 -26.18 -10.59
CA ALA A 131 -27.21 -26.30 -10.69
C ALA A 131 -27.64 -27.15 -11.89
N ILE A 132 -27.00 -26.98 -13.05
CA ILE A 132 -27.27 -27.81 -14.24
C ILE A 132 -26.94 -29.28 -13.97
N LYS A 133 -25.84 -29.59 -13.28
CA LYS A 133 -25.50 -30.98 -12.93
C LYS A 133 -26.54 -31.60 -12.01
N MET A 134 -26.97 -30.87 -10.98
CA MET A 134 -28.02 -31.32 -10.05
C MET A 134 -29.35 -31.58 -10.77
N LEU A 135 -29.79 -30.64 -11.59
CA LEU A 135 -31.05 -30.81 -12.34
C LEU A 135 -31.00 -31.97 -13.35
N LYS A 136 -29.82 -32.26 -13.91
CA LYS A 136 -29.66 -33.42 -14.80
C LYS A 136 -29.71 -34.74 -14.04
N SER A 137 -29.12 -34.81 -12.84
CA SER A 137 -29.20 -36.03 -12.01
C SER A 137 -30.60 -36.32 -11.47
N ASP A 138 -31.50 -35.33 -11.47
CA ASP A 138 -32.90 -35.52 -11.05
C ASP A 138 -33.80 -36.04 -12.18
N ILE A 139 -33.32 -36.05 -13.43
CA ILE A 139 -34.08 -36.43 -14.64
C ILE A 139 -33.60 -37.78 -15.21
N ASP A 140 -32.44 -38.29 -14.78
CA ASP A 140 -31.93 -39.64 -15.06
C ASP A 140 -32.41 -40.66 -14.00
#